data_AF-A0A3P6QMW3-F1
#
_entry.id   AF-A0A3P6QMW3-F1
#
_cell.length_a   1.000
_cell.length_b   1.000
_cell.length_c   1.000
_cell.angle_alpha   90.00
_cell.angle_beta   90.00
_cell.angle_gamma   90.00
#
_symmetry.space_group_name_H-M   'P 1'
#
loop_
_entity.id
_entity.type
_entity.pdbx_description
1 polymer ?
#
loop_
_entity_poly.entity_id
_entity_poly.type
_entity_poly.pdbx_seq_one_letter_code
_entity_poly.pdbx_strand_id
1 'polypeptide(L)'
;MEGDPVVQIALIAESAHLQMRLSTYGISCQTPHEVEPVQIWPSWRMVKLFECLGRDEKLGLSGRPPRPFGPLSTSKVFRVFGDTVLCYPLLFEVKDFYVSSDPSVLIDDIKRDIEFVSRRWKLAGRPTMCLLIREENIVGEYFDHILDLLVQLKNGHVNGVRVRMGRVHQLLNTSCIEHIDFASSDDVEFDIDVLEETEGNNQILSRLSLRDGIEDDMTVEEDIRVLRDDDLYEIIKKDDMDKPRQLAFALAAMWMRRHPDTPIDG
;
A
#
# COMPACT_ATOMS: atom_id res chain seq x y z
N MET A 1 13.91 27.24 14.50
CA MET A 1 14.92 26.17 14.31
C MET A 1 15.53 26.39 12.94
N GLU A 2 16.75 26.93 12.88
CA GLU A 2 17.44 27.19 11.61
C GLU A 2 18.12 25.89 11.14
N GLY A 3 17.70 25.40 9.96
CA GLY A 3 18.19 24.18 9.34
C GLY A 3 17.05 23.19 9.03
N ASP A 4 17.12 22.56 7.85
CA ASP A 4 16.17 21.51 7.47
C ASP A 4 16.28 20.33 8.45
N PRO A 5 15.14 19.74 8.89
CA PRO A 5 15.15 18.61 9.80
C PRO A 5 15.79 17.39 9.15
N VAL A 6 16.28 16.47 9.98
CA VAL A 6 16.64 15.13 9.47
C VAL A 6 15.36 14.33 9.31
N VAL A 7 15.13 13.83 8.10
CA VAL A 7 14.00 12.93 7.82
C VAL A 7 14.32 11.54 8.36
N GLN A 8 13.47 11.03 9.26
CA GLN A 8 13.59 9.69 9.81
C GLN A 8 12.94 8.69 8.86
N ILE A 9 13.59 7.55 8.65
CA ILE A 9 13.14 6.51 7.72
C ILE A 9 12.94 5.21 8.51
N ALA A 10 11.68 4.79 8.64
CA ALA A 10 11.32 3.47 9.11
C ALA A 10 11.17 2.55 7.89
N LEU A 11 12.07 1.58 7.75
CA LEU A 11 12.03 0.61 6.65
C LEU A 11 11.33 -0.66 7.12
N ILE A 12 10.15 -0.92 6.57
CA ILE A 12 9.32 -2.08 6.89
C ILE A 12 9.35 -3.04 5.72
N ALA A 13 9.72 -4.29 5.95
CA ALA A 13 9.59 -5.37 4.98
C ALA A 13 8.25 -6.07 5.21
N GLU A 14 7.56 -6.44 4.13
CA GLU A 14 6.27 -7.13 4.24
C GLU A 14 6.38 -8.51 4.91
N SER A 15 7.52 -9.20 4.77
CA SER A 15 7.75 -10.52 5.35
C SER A 15 9.16 -10.69 5.92
N ALA A 16 9.32 -11.65 6.84
CA ALA A 16 10.64 -12.08 7.31
C ALA A 16 11.55 -12.60 6.17
N HIS A 17 10.98 -13.20 5.12
CA HIS A 17 11.76 -13.66 3.96
C HIS A 17 12.45 -12.49 3.26
N LEU A 18 11.68 -11.44 2.95
CA LEU A 18 12.16 -10.21 2.36
C LEU A 18 13.20 -9.53 3.27
N GLN A 19 12.93 -9.48 4.58
CA GLN A 19 13.87 -8.94 5.56
C GLN A 19 15.22 -9.67 5.52
N MET A 20 15.21 -11.01 5.56
CA MET A 20 16.43 -11.82 5.46
C MET A 20 17.16 -11.56 4.15
N ARG A 21 16.44 -11.45 3.03
CA ARG A 21 17.03 -11.18 1.72
C ARG A 21 17.73 -9.82 1.69
N LEU A 22 17.08 -8.76 2.16
CA LEU A 22 17.67 -7.42 2.27
C LEU A 22 18.88 -7.37 3.22
N SER A 23 18.86 -8.20 4.27
CA SER A 23 19.98 -8.29 5.23
C SER A 23 21.27 -8.80 4.59
N THR A 24 21.19 -9.63 3.52
CA THR A 24 22.37 -10.12 2.79
C THR A 24 23.15 -8.99 2.11
N TYR A 25 22.46 -7.89 1.78
CA TYR A 25 23.03 -6.66 1.24
C TYR A 25 23.36 -5.63 2.33
N GLY A 26 23.27 -6.02 3.61
CA GLY A 26 23.52 -5.15 4.75
C GLY A 26 22.46 -4.07 4.96
N ILE A 27 21.26 -4.23 4.42
CA ILE A 27 20.12 -3.33 4.67
C ILE A 27 19.30 -3.89 5.84
N SER A 28 19.14 -3.10 6.90
CA SER A 28 18.33 -3.47 8.07
C SER A 28 16.92 -2.91 7.95
N CYS A 29 15.92 -3.77 8.00
CA CYS A 29 14.50 -3.44 8.04
C CYS A 29 13.81 -4.22 9.17
N GLN A 30 12.54 -3.90 9.44
CA GLN A 30 11.70 -4.63 10.41
C GLN A 30 10.46 -5.19 9.74
N THR A 31 9.86 -6.24 10.29
CA THR A 31 8.52 -6.71 9.87
C THR A 31 7.42 -6.01 10.67
N PRO A 32 6.15 -6.03 10.22
CA PRO A 32 5.01 -5.54 11.00
C PRO A 32 4.90 -6.16 12.40
N HIS A 33 5.21 -7.45 12.55
CA HIS A 33 5.21 -8.13 13.85
C HIS A 33 6.33 -7.60 14.78
N GLU A 34 7.53 -7.35 14.25
CA GLU A 34 8.65 -6.84 15.05
C GLU A 34 8.48 -5.40 15.55
N VAL A 35 7.53 -4.64 14.99
CA VAL A 35 7.25 -3.26 15.38
C VAL A 35 6.11 -3.16 16.38
N GLU A 36 5.42 -4.25 16.69
CA GLU A 36 4.41 -4.27 17.75
C GLU A 36 4.95 -3.70 19.07
N PRO A 37 4.15 -2.89 19.78
CA PRO A 37 2.72 -2.62 19.59
C PRO A 37 2.41 -1.49 18.58
N VAL A 38 3.40 -0.99 17.84
CA VAL A 38 3.18 0.04 16.82
C VAL A 38 2.48 -0.59 15.62
N GLN A 39 1.31 -0.07 15.28
CA GLN A 39 0.57 -0.54 14.11
C GLN A 39 1.02 0.21 12.86
N ILE A 40 1.23 -0.54 11.77
CA ILE A 40 1.52 0.04 10.46
C ILE A 40 0.22 0.09 9.66
N TRP A 41 -0.24 1.29 9.33
CA TRP A 41 -1.49 1.50 8.61
C TRP A 41 -1.26 2.03 7.19
N PRO A 42 -2.12 1.63 6.23
CA PRO A 42 -2.23 2.32 4.96
C PRO A 42 -2.78 3.73 5.14
N SER A 43 -2.47 4.62 4.18
CA SER A 43 -2.90 6.02 4.24
C SER A 43 -4.40 6.20 4.07
N TRP A 44 -5.07 5.32 3.30
CA TRP A 44 -6.53 5.37 3.15
C TRP A 44 -7.28 5.20 4.48
N ARG A 45 -6.72 4.43 5.43
CA ARG A 45 -7.33 4.25 6.76
C ARG A 45 -7.34 5.56 7.54
N MET A 46 -6.26 6.34 7.42
CA MET A 46 -6.17 7.68 7.98
C MET A 46 -7.11 8.66 7.30
N VAL A 47 -7.36 8.51 5.98
CA VAL A 47 -8.38 9.31 5.27
C VAL A 47 -9.75 9.07 5.91
N LYS A 48 -10.14 7.81 6.09
CA LYS A 48 -11.42 7.42 6.70
C LYS A 48 -11.58 7.96 8.12
N LEU A 49 -10.56 7.76 8.95
CA LEU A 49 -10.55 8.30 10.32
C LEU A 49 -10.76 9.81 10.33
N PHE A 50 -10.07 10.54 9.45
CA PHE A 50 -10.19 11.99 9.39
C PHE A 50 -11.49 12.50 8.75
N GLU A 51 -12.31 11.67 8.10
CA GLU A 51 -13.65 12.08 7.65
C GLU A 51 -14.53 12.48 8.85
N CYS A 52 -14.33 11.87 10.02
CA CYS A 52 -15.02 12.21 11.26
C CYS A 52 -14.66 13.61 11.79
N LEU A 53 -13.55 14.21 11.33
CA LEU A 53 -13.15 15.54 11.77
C LEU A 53 -14.17 16.59 11.35
N GLY A 54 -14.80 17.23 12.34
CA GLY A 54 -15.81 18.27 12.10
C GLY A 54 -17.20 17.73 11.72
N ARG A 55 -17.45 16.43 11.91
CA ARG A 55 -18.79 15.86 11.81
C ARG A 55 -19.64 16.32 12.99
N ASP A 56 -20.84 16.79 12.71
CA ASP A 56 -21.83 17.17 13.72
C ASP A 56 -23.23 16.93 13.15
N GLU A 57 -23.91 15.89 13.64
CA GLU A 57 -25.24 15.50 13.17
C GLU A 57 -26.30 16.56 13.47
N LYS A 58 -26.20 17.27 14.59
CA LYS A 58 -27.17 18.30 14.99
C LYS A 58 -27.09 19.52 14.09
N LEU A 59 -25.89 19.83 13.59
CA LEU A 59 -25.63 20.92 12.66
C LEU A 59 -25.69 20.48 11.19
N GLY A 60 -25.90 19.19 10.91
CA GLY A 60 -25.91 18.65 9.55
C GLY A 60 -24.53 18.70 8.86
N LEU A 61 -23.44 18.71 9.63
CA LEU A 61 -22.08 18.71 9.12
C LEU A 61 -21.61 17.26 8.94
N SER A 62 -21.28 16.87 7.70
CA SER A 62 -20.84 15.52 7.37
C SER A 62 -19.39 15.21 7.78
N GLY A 63 -18.60 16.25 8.07
CA GLY A 63 -17.19 16.17 8.43
C GLY A 63 -16.24 16.54 7.30
N ARG A 64 -14.99 16.12 7.40
CA ARG A 64 -13.93 16.44 6.43
C ARG A 64 -14.15 15.62 5.15
N PRO A 65 -14.11 16.24 3.96
CA PRO A 65 -14.13 15.49 2.70
C PRO A 65 -12.96 14.49 2.59
N PRO A 66 -13.15 13.32 1.95
CA PRO A 66 -12.10 12.32 1.77
C PRO A 66 -10.99 12.89 0.89
N ARG A 67 -9.88 13.28 1.51
CA ARG A 67 -8.69 13.79 0.81
C ARG A 67 -7.48 12.93 1.12
N PRO A 68 -6.69 12.54 0.11
CA PRO A 68 -5.48 11.74 0.32
C PRO A 68 -4.56 12.32 1.37
N PHE A 69 -3.93 11.43 2.13
CA PHE A 69 -2.88 11.78 3.07
C PHE A 69 -1.58 12.01 2.32
N GLY A 70 -1.19 13.28 2.19
CA GLY A 70 0.08 13.63 1.56
C GLY A 70 1.30 13.31 2.43
N PRO A 71 2.52 13.49 1.89
CA PRO A 71 3.77 13.09 2.55
C PRO A 71 3.98 13.73 3.92
N LEU A 72 3.51 14.97 4.13
CA LEU A 72 3.59 15.64 5.43
C LEU A 72 2.69 15.00 6.49
N SER A 73 1.54 14.47 6.08
CA SER A 73 0.62 13.81 7.01
C SER A 73 1.08 12.39 7.31
N THR A 74 1.55 11.65 6.31
CA THR A 74 2.05 10.28 6.48
C THR A 74 3.40 10.23 7.21
N SER A 75 4.16 11.34 7.22
CA SER A 75 5.40 11.47 8.00
C SER A 75 5.19 11.76 9.50
N LYS A 76 3.94 11.72 9.98
CA LYS A 76 3.62 11.85 11.41
C LYS A 76 3.40 10.48 12.02
N VAL A 77 3.63 10.41 13.32
CA VAL A 77 3.18 9.29 14.15
C VAL A 77 1.85 9.70 14.77
N PHE A 78 0.86 8.82 14.74
CA PHE A 78 -0.46 9.08 15.30
C PHE A 78 -0.68 8.30 16.59
N ARG A 79 -1.43 8.90 17.51
CA ARG A 79 -2.05 8.20 18.63
C ARG A 79 -3.54 8.07 18.33
N VAL A 80 -3.99 6.85 18.08
CA VAL A 80 -5.37 6.55 17.68
C VAL A 80 -5.89 5.49 18.65
N PHE A 81 -6.96 5.80 19.39
CA PHE A 81 -7.58 4.87 20.35
C PHE A 81 -6.62 4.26 21.39
N GLY A 82 -5.52 4.97 21.71
CA GLY A 82 -4.47 4.51 22.62
C GLY A 82 -3.28 3.85 21.90
N ASP A 83 -3.47 3.37 20.67
CA ASP A 83 -2.45 2.74 19.86
C ASP A 83 -1.52 3.76 19.21
N THR A 84 -0.27 3.35 18.98
CA THR A 84 0.68 4.13 18.17
C THR A 84 0.59 3.66 16.74
N VAL A 85 0.27 4.55 15.82
CA VAL A 85 0.10 4.25 14.41
C VAL A 85 1.16 4.97 13.61
N LEU A 86 1.84 4.23 12.74
CA LEU A 86 2.69 4.77 11.69
C LEU A 86 2.05 4.49 10.33
N CYS A 87 1.98 5.51 9.48
CA CYS A 87 1.32 5.43 8.20
C CYS A 87 2.35 5.36 7.07
N TYR A 88 2.22 4.40 6.14
CA TYR A 88 2.99 4.45 4.90
C TYR A 88 2.29 5.32 3.83
N PRO A 89 3.05 6.04 2.98
CA PRO A 89 2.48 6.83 1.89
C PRO A 89 1.72 6.01 0.85
N LEU A 90 0.81 6.69 0.13
CA LEU A 90 0.01 6.12 -0.96
C LEU A 90 0.85 5.40 -2.03
N LEU A 91 2.09 5.82 -2.27
CA LEU A 91 3.00 5.20 -3.24
C LEU A 91 3.40 3.75 -2.89
N PHE A 92 3.15 3.31 -1.65
CA PHE A 92 3.34 1.93 -1.21
C PHE A 92 2.01 1.18 -0.99
N GLU A 93 0.87 1.80 -1.33
CA GLU A 93 -0.40 1.09 -1.37
C GLU A 93 -0.49 0.25 -2.64
N VAL A 94 -0.87 -1.02 -2.49
CA VAL A 94 -1.24 -1.88 -3.61
C VAL A 94 -2.55 -1.33 -4.17
N LYS A 95 -2.47 -0.63 -5.30
CA LYS A 95 -3.63 -0.26 -6.11
C LYS A 95 -3.39 -0.81 -7.51
N ASP A 96 -4.45 -1.19 -8.20
CA ASP A 96 -4.48 -1.76 -9.55
C ASP A 96 -3.98 -0.81 -10.65
N PHE A 97 -2.90 -0.07 -10.41
CA PHE A 97 -2.40 1.00 -11.26
C PHE A 97 -1.00 0.67 -11.78
N TYR A 98 -0.89 0.46 -13.09
CA TYR A 98 0.35 0.16 -13.81
C TYR A 98 1.52 1.14 -13.60
N VAL A 99 1.29 2.32 -13.00
CA VAL A 99 2.36 3.30 -12.71
C VAL A 99 3.24 2.86 -11.53
N SER A 100 2.76 1.99 -10.64
CA SER A 100 3.59 1.35 -9.59
C SER A 100 4.45 0.20 -10.13
N SER A 101 4.38 -0.13 -11.43
CA SER A 101 5.15 -1.20 -12.05
C SER A 101 6.53 -0.76 -12.57
N ASP A 102 6.88 0.53 -12.51
CA ASP A 102 8.24 1.02 -12.82
C ASP A 102 8.98 1.43 -11.54
N PRO A 103 9.95 0.60 -11.08
CA PRO A 103 10.77 0.92 -9.90
C PRO A 103 11.53 2.24 -10.02
N SER A 104 11.84 2.71 -11.23
CA SER A 104 12.53 3.99 -11.44
C SER A 104 11.66 5.18 -11.05
N VAL A 105 10.38 5.15 -11.43
CA VAL A 105 9.38 6.17 -11.04
C VAL A 105 9.18 6.15 -9.53
N LEU A 106 9.05 4.95 -8.94
CA LEU A 106 8.92 4.77 -7.50
C LEU A 106 10.11 5.40 -6.74
N ILE A 107 11.34 5.15 -7.20
CA ILE A 107 12.55 5.73 -6.60
C ILE A 107 12.52 7.25 -6.68
N ASP A 108 12.16 7.82 -7.82
CA ASP A 108 12.09 9.27 -8.00
C ASP A 108 11.01 9.91 -7.14
N ASP A 109 9.85 9.27 -6.98
CA ASP A 109 8.78 9.74 -6.11
C ASP A 109 9.18 9.65 -4.63
N ILE A 110 9.85 8.58 -4.19
CA ILE A 110 10.40 8.49 -2.82
C ILE A 110 11.39 9.63 -2.55
N LYS A 111 12.32 9.87 -3.47
CA LYS A 111 13.31 10.96 -3.35
C LYS A 111 12.62 12.33 -3.29
N ARG A 112 11.61 12.55 -4.14
CA ARG A 112 10.81 13.79 -4.17
C ARG A 112 10.06 13.99 -2.86
N ASP A 113 9.48 12.94 -2.30
CA ASP A 113 8.75 13.01 -1.03
C ASP A 113 9.69 13.34 0.14
N ILE A 114 10.87 12.72 0.20
CA ILE A 114 11.90 13.03 1.21
C ILE A 114 12.32 14.51 1.13
N GLU A 115 12.57 15.01 -0.09
CA GLU A 115 12.92 16.41 -0.33
C GLU A 115 11.78 17.37 0.05
N PHE A 116 10.56 17.03 -0.32
CA PHE A 116 9.37 17.81 -0.01
C PHE A 116 9.16 17.89 1.51
N VAL A 117 9.20 16.75 2.20
CA VAL A 117 9.06 16.67 3.66
C VAL A 117 10.16 17.47 4.33
N SER A 118 11.43 17.29 3.96
CA SER A 118 12.55 18.05 4.52
C SER A 118 12.33 19.57 4.42
N ARG A 119 11.94 20.08 3.25
CA ARG A 119 11.77 21.53 3.04
C ARG A 119 10.52 22.12 3.67
N ARG A 120 9.44 21.35 3.71
CA ARG A 120 8.10 21.83 4.11
C ARG A 120 7.72 21.45 5.54
N TRP A 121 8.53 20.67 6.23
CA TRP A 121 8.28 20.37 7.64
C TRP A 121 8.44 21.62 8.50
N LYS A 122 7.39 21.95 9.26
CA LYS A 122 7.35 23.09 10.20
C LYS A 122 6.82 22.69 11.57
N LEU A 123 6.61 21.39 11.81
CA LEU A 123 6.06 20.86 13.04
C LEU A 123 7.16 20.53 14.05
N ALA A 124 6.77 20.45 15.32
CA ALA A 124 7.66 19.97 16.37
C ALA A 124 7.89 18.45 16.24
N GLY A 125 9.10 18.01 16.56
CA GLY A 125 9.53 16.64 16.27
C GLY A 125 9.98 16.46 14.83
N ARG A 126 10.67 15.35 14.57
CA ARG A 126 11.21 15.02 13.26
C ARG A 126 10.15 14.29 12.42
N PRO A 127 10.12 14.52 11.09
CA PRO A 127 9.28 13.73 10.21
C PRO A 127 9.79 12.28 10.16
N THR A 128 8.87 11.32 10.29
CA THR A 128 9.16 9.88 10.24
C THR A 128 8.38 9.24 9.10
N MET A 129 9.06 9.00 7.98
CA MET A 129 8.48 8.31 6.83
C MET A 129 8.57 6.79 7.01
N CYS A 130 7.46 6.10 6.77
CA CYS A 130 7.40 4.65 6.70
C CYS A 130 7.51 4.19 5.24
N LEU A 131 8.57 3.47 4.91
CA LEU A 131 8.77 2.87 3.60
C LEU A 131 8.46 1.38 3.73
N LEU A 132 7.38 0.94 3.08
CA LEU A 132 6.99 -0.46 3.03
C LEU A 132 7.59 -1.08 1.76
N ILE A 133 8.48 -2.05 1.93
CA ILE A 133 9.05 -2.83 0.83
C ILE A 133 8.32 -4.16 0.75
N ARG A 134 7.99 -4.55 -0.47
CA ARG A 134 7.35 -5.81 -0.81
C ARG A 134 8.22 -6.62 -1.76
N GLU A 135 7.95 -7.91 -1.88
CA GLU A 135 8.71 -8.80 -2.77
C GLU A 135 8.69 -8.30 -4.21
N GLU A 136 7.56 -7.79 -4.72
CA GLU A 136 7.49 -7.25 -6.09
C GLU A 136 8.43 -6.05 -6.32
N ASN A 137 8.79 -5.31 -5.26
CA ASN A 137 9.73 -4.19 -5.39
C ASN A 137 11.18 -4.66 -5.54
N ILE A 138 11.47 -5.94 -5.26
CA ILE A 138 12.83 -6.48 -5.24
C ILE A 138 13.05 -7.67 -6.20
N VAL A 139 12.22 -7.77 -7.24
CA VAL A 139 12.29 -8.81 -8.27
C VAL A 139 12.75 -8.22 -9.61
N GLY A 140 13.54 -8.99 -10.35
CA GLY A 140 13.93 -8.66 -11.73
C GLY A 140 15.12 -7.72 -11.86
N GLU A 141 15.30 -7.17 -13.05
CA GLU A 141 16.47 -6.37 -13.45
C GLU A 141 16.58 -5.03 -12.72
N TYR A 142 15.51 -4.58 -12.07
CA TYR A 142 15.46 -3.28 -11.38
C TYR A 142 15.85 -3.34 -9.89
N PHE A 143 16.15 -4.53 -9.37
CA PHE A 143 16.53 -4.72 -7.98
C PHE A 143 17.74 -3.85 -7.59
N ASP A 144 18.72 -3.74 -8.48
CA ASP A 144 19.94 -2.96 -8.24
C ASP A 144 19.62 -1.47 -8.01
N HIS A 145 18.65 -0.89 -8.73
CA HIS A 145 18.25 0.50 -8.55
C HIS A 145 17.58 0.76 -7.20
N ILE A 146 16.72 -0.16 -6.76
CA ILE A 146 16.09 -0.09 -5.43
C ILE A 146 17.15 -0.26 -4.35
N LEU A 147 18.08 -1.19 -4.53
CA LEU A 147 19.17 -1.39 -3.59
C LEU A 147 20.05 -0.13 -3.47
N ASP A 148 20.36 0.55 -4.57
CA ASP A 148 21.09 1.83 -4.57
C ASP A 148 20.37 2.91 -3.75
N LEU A 149 19.05 2.98 -3.84
CA LEU A 149 18.25 3.88 -2.99
C LEU A 149 18.36 3.49 -1.51
N LEU A 150 18.22 2.20 -1.19
CA LEU A 150 18.33 1.70 0.19
C LEU A 150 19.72 1.96 0.79
N VAL A 151 20.78 1.83 -0.01
CA VAL A 151 22.15 2.18 0.38
C VAL A 151 22.29 3.68 0.63
N GLN A 152 21.70 4.55 -0.20
CA GLN A 152 21.68 6.00 0.05
C GLN A 152 20.97 6.36 1.35
N LEU A 153 19.81 5.72 1.61
CA LEU A 153 19.06 5.90 2.85
C LEU A 153 19.88 5.46 4.07
N LYS A 154 20.61 4.34 3.97
CA LYS A 154 21.53 3.85 5.00
C LYS A 154 22.72 4.79 5.22
N ASN A 155 23.28 5.37 4.17
CA ASN A 155 24.41 6.31 4.23
C ASN A 155 24.03 7.69 4.78
N GLY A 156 22.72 7.96 4.96
CA GLY A 156 22.22 9.13 5.67
C GLY A 156 22.01 10.37 4.80
N HIS A 157 22.13 10.25 3.47
CA HIS A 157 21.86 11.35 2.55
C HIS A 157 21.16 10.87 1.28
N VAL A 158 20.09 11.56 0.90
CA VAL A 158 19.36 11.35 -0.37
C VAL A 158 19.12 12.72 -1.00
N ASN A 159 19.58 12.95 -2.23
CA ASN A 159 19.46 14.25 -2.93
C ASN A 159 19.85 15.47 -2.07
N GLY A 160 20.91 15.36 -1.26
CA GLY A 160 21.37 16.43 -0.35
C GLY A 160 20.53 16.61 0.93
N VAL A 161 19.44 15.86 1.08
CA VAL A 161 18.63 15.82 2.31
C VAL A 161 19.27 14.85 3.29
N ARG A 162 19.40 15.29 4.55
CA ARG A 162 19.84 14.42 5.64
C ARG A 162 18.73 13.47 6.03
N VAL A 163 19.00 12.18 5.91
CA VAL A 163 18.09 11.12 6.32
C VAL A 163 18.69 10.28 7.43
N ARG A 164 17.85 9.65 8.25
CA ARG A 164 18.27 8.71 9.29
C ARG A 164 17.37 7.50 9.26
N MET A 165 17.90 6.40 8.75
CA MET A 165 17.28 5.08 8.92
C MET A 165 17.46 4.59 10.36
N GLY A 166 16.45 3.92 10.91
CA GLY A 166 16.53 3.34 12.24
C GLY A 166 15.34 2.47 12.59
N ARG A 167 15.42 1.78 13.73
CA ARG A 167 14.30 0.98 14.24
C ARG A 167 13.15 1.89 14.66
N VAL A 168 11.91 1.51 14.37
CA VAL A 168 10.68 2.28 14.66
C VAL A 168 10.70 2.81 16.09
N HIS A 169 10.87 1.93 17.08
CA HIS A 169 10.94 2.29 18.51
C HIS A 169 11.99 3.36 18.86
N GLN A 170 13.12 3.40 18.15
CA GLN A 170 14.13 4.44 18.35
C GLN A 170 13.71 5.76 17.71
N LEU A 171 13.07 5.69 16.54
CA LEU A 171 12.64 6.87 15.80
C LEU A 171 11.51 7.61 16.52
N LEU A 172 10.61 6.87 17.18
CA LEU A 172 9.48 7.41 17.96
C LEU A 172 9.91 8.42 19.03
N ASN A 173 11.10 8.25 19.62
CA ASN A 173 11.58 9.14 20.69
C ASN A 173 11.78 10.60 20.25
N THR A 174 11.90 10.86 18.94
CA THR A 174 12.10 12.20 18.39
C THR A 174 11.09 12.56 17.31
N SER A 175 10.09 11.72 17.05
CA SER A 175 9.12 11.92 15.98
C SER A 175 8.09 12.99 16.34
N CYS A 176 7.44 13.54 15.32
CA CYS A 176 6.21 14.32 15.53
C CYS A 176 5.05 13.37 15.82
N ILE A 177 4.43 13.53 16.99
CA ILE A 177 3.28 12.74 17.42
C ILE A 177 2.03 13.62 17.36
N GLU A 178 0.97 13.14 16.72
CA GLU A 178 -0.35 13.77 16.66
C GLU A 178 -1.40 12.87 17.30
N HIS A 179 -2.19 13.44 18.21
CA HIS A 179 -3.27 12.72 18.89
C HIS A 179 -4.57 12.90 18.13
N ILE A 180 -5.26 11.79 17.87
CA ILE A 180 -6.59 11.78 17.24
C ILE A 180 -7.63 11.57 18.33
N ASP A 181 -8.23 12.68 18.77
CA ASP A 181 -9.22 12.70 19.87
C ASP A 181 -10.65 13.01 19.39
N PHE A 182 -10.83 13.25 18.09
CA PHE A 182 -12.12 13.68 17.51
C PHE A 182 -12.99 12.52 16.99
N ALA A 183 -12.48 11.30 17.03
CA ALA A 183 -13.17 10.09 16.58
C ALA A 183 -13.09 9.04 17.69
N SER A 184 -14.09 8.16 17.75
CA SER A 184 -14.09 6.95 18.57
C SER A 184 -14.01 5.70 17.68
N SER A 185 -13.71 4.55 18.29
CA SER A 185 -13.72 3.25 17.60
C SER A 185 -15.06 2.93 16.95
N ASP A 186 -16.15 3.45 17.52
CA ASP A 186 -17.52 3.18 17.08
C ASP A 186 -17.91 4.05 15.86
N ASP A 187 -17.19 5.14 15.61
CA ASP A 187 -17.46 6.05 14.50
C ASP A 187 -16.87 5.54 13.16
N VAL A 188 -15.96 4.57 13.23
CA VAL A 188 -15.19 4.10 12.07
C VAL A 188 -15.19 2.58 12.02
N GLU A 189 -15.98 2.03 11.11
CA GLU A 189 -15.87 0.62 10.74
C GLU A 189 -14.64 0.44 9.85
N PHE A 190 -13.60 -0.18 10.39
CA PHE A 190 -12.50 -0.70 9.59
C PHE A 190 -12.83 -2.14 9.24
N ASP A 191 -13.32 -2.37 8.03
CA ASP A 191 -13.20 -3.67 7.38
C ASP A 191 -11.68 -3.97 7.36
N ILE A 192 -11.24 -4.92 8.17
CA ILE A 192 -9.83 -5.22 8.50
C ILE A 192 -8.95 -5.22 7.24
N ASP A 193 -7.84 -4.47 7.20
CA ASP A 193 -6.48 -5.07 7.15
C ASP A 193 -5.46 -4.15 7.87
N VAL A 194 -5.17 -4.41 9.14
CA VAL A 194 -3.84 -4.03 9.67
C VAL A 194 -2.82 -4.89 8.92
N LEU A 195 -1.64 -4.37 8.58
CA LEU A 195 -0.61 -5.22 7.99
C LEU A 195 -0.27 -6.35 8.99
N GLU A 196 -0.79 -7.54 8.74
CA GLU A 196 -0.49 -8.76 9.48
C GLU A 196 0.60 -9.54 8.72
N GLU A 197 1.65 -9.94 9.43
CA GLU A 197 2.72 -10.76 8.85
C GLU A 197 2.18 -12.16 8.53
N THR A 198 2.30 -12.59 7.27
CA THR A 198 1.87 -13.93 6.85
C THR A 198 3.02 -14.95 7.01
N GLU A 199 2.78 -16.05 7.75
CA GLU A 199 3.74 -17.17 7.91
C GLU A 199 3.82 -18.11 6.68
N GLY A 200 3.45 -17.67 5.47
CA GLY A 200 3.43 -18.53 4.28
C GLY A 200 3.79 -17.79 3.01
N ASN A 201 4.19 -18.53 1.97
CA ASN A 201 4.52 -18.09 0.60
C ASN A 201 3.42 -17.29 -0.14
N ASN A 202 2.37 -16.84 0.56
CA ASN A 202 1.35 -15.99 0.01
C ASN A 202 1.79 -14.55 0.21
N GLN A 203 2.14 -13.92 -0.91
CA GLN A 203 2.28 -12.49 -1.11
C GLN A 203 1.21 -11.75 -0.29
N ILE A 204 1.58 -10.64 0.36
CA ILE A 204 0.63 -9.75 1.02
C ILE A 204 -0.17 -9.03 -0.07
N LEU A 205 -1.14 -9.75 -0.60
CA LEU A 205 -2.20 -9.26 -1.45
C LEU A 205 -3.37 -8.99 -0.52
N SER A 206 -3.93 -7.77 -0.59
CA SER A 206 -5.11 -7.41 0.19
C SER A 206 -6.16 -8.51 0.06
N ARG A 207 -6.89 -8.85 1.14
CA ARG A 207 -7.93 -9.90 1.05
C ARG A 207 -9.06 -9.52 0.07
N LEU A 208 -9.12 -8.26 -0.37
CA LEU A 208 -9.97 -7.77 -1.45
C LEU A 208 -9.44 -8.15 -2.85
N SER A 209 -8.12 -8.33 -3.02
CA SER A 209 -7.51 -8.74 -4.29
C SER A 209 -7.45 -10.26 -4.48
N LEU A 210 -7.50 -11.05 -3.39
CA LEU A 210 -7.22 -12.49 -3.44
C LEU A 210 -8.39 -13.39 -3.85
N ARG A 211 -9.65 -12.94 -3.80
CA ARG A 211 -10.76 -13.82 -4.21
C ARG A 211 -11.17 -13.65 -5.66
N ASP A 212 -11.11 -12.45 -6.21
CA ASP A 212 -11.67 -12.23 -7.55
C ASP A 212 -10.61 -12.13 -8.66
N GLY A 213 -9.44 -11.53 -8.42
CA GLY A 213 -8.41 -11.36 -9.45
C GLY A 213 -7.55 -12.59 -9.76
N ILE A 214 -7.15 -13.38 -8.74
CA ILE A 214 -6.30 -14.58 -8.96
C ILE A 214 -7.08 -15.72 -9.62
N GLU A 215 -8.37 -15.88 -9.30
CA GLU A 215 -9.20 -16.90 -9.97
C GLU A 215 -9.35 -16.61 -11.46
N ASP A 216 -9.51 -15.33 -11.83
CA ASP A 216 -9.69 -14.93 -13.22
C ASP A 216 -8.41 -15.06 -14.05
N ASP A 217 -7.25 -14.66 -13.50
CA ASP A 217 -5.97 -14.75 -14.21
C ASP A 217 -5.52 -16.20 -14.48
N MET A 218 -5.94 -17.14 -13.63
CA MET A 218 -5.74 -18.57 -13.80
C MET A 218 -6.83 -19.24 -14.65
N THR A 219 -7.87 -18.51 -15.06
CA THR A 219 -8.95 -19.05 -15.89
C THR A 219 -8.42 -19.36 -17.29
N VAL A 220 -8.51 -20.64 -17.69
CA VAL A 220 -8.11 -21.12 -19.01
C VAL A 220 -9.33 -21.18 -19.91
N GLU A 221 -9.17 -20.72 -21.16
CA GLU A 221 -10.26 -20.68 -22.13
C GLU A 221 -10.90 -22.06 -22.39
N GLU A 222 -10.09 -23.12 -22.40
CA GLU A 222 -10.53 -24.50 -22.63
C GLU A 222 -11.52 -24.97 -21.57
N ASP A 223 -11.31 -24.60 -20.30
CA ASP A 223 -12.17 -24.99 -19.19
C ASP A 223 -13.56 -24.34 -19.29
N ILE A 224 -13.60 -23.08 -19.73
CA ILE A 224 -14.86 -22.34 -19.93
C ILE A 224 -15.57 -22.82 -21.20
N ARG A 225 -14.85 -23.12 -22.28
CA ARG A 225 -15.41 -23.61 -23.54
C ARG A 225 -16.15 -24.94 -23.41
N VAL A 226 -15.89 -25.75 -22.38
CA VAL A 226 -16.54 -27.04 -22.15
C VAL A 226 -17.86 -26.91 -21.36
N LEU A 227 -18.12 -25.76 -20.73
CA LEU A 227 -19.34 -25.53 -19.94
C LEU A 227 -20.62 -25.56 -20.79
N ARG A 228 -21.77 -25.88 -20.18
CA ARG A 228 -23.06 -25.89 -20.89
C ARG A 228 -23.57 -24.46 -21.07
N ASP A 229 -24.48 -24.28 -22.04
CA ASP A 229 -25.03 -22.95 -22.36
C ASP A 229 -25.72 -22.29 -21.15
N ASP A 230 -26.38 -23.06 -20.27
CA ASP A 230 -27.00 -22.54 -19.05
C ASP A 230 -25.96 -21.98 -18.06
N ASP A 231 -24.83 -22.68 -17.93
CA ASP A 231 -23.74 -22.31 -17.02
C ASP A 231 -22.98 -21.07 -17.58
N LEU A 232 -22.79 -21.00 -18.90
CA LEU A 232 -22.23 -19.82 -19.58
C LEU A 232 -23.13 -18.59 -19.47
N TYR A 233 -24.44 -18.78 -19.59
CA TYR A 233 -25.42 -17.69 -19.48
C TYR A 233 -25.45 -17.09 -18.07
N GLU A 234 -25.37 -17.91 -17.01
CA GLU A 234 -25.31 -17.39 -15.64
C GLU A 234 -24.03 -16.59 -15.37
N ILE A 235 -22.89 -17.00 -15.94
CA ILE A 235 -21.64 -16.22 -15.88
C ILE A 235 -21.82 -14.86 -16.55
N ILE A 236 -22.36 -14.82 -17.77
CA ILE A 236 -22.57 -13.58 -18.53
C ILE A 236 -23.58 -12.66 -17.84
N LYS A 237 -24.64 -13.23 -17.28
CA LYS A 237 -25.71 -12.48 -16.60
C LYS A 237 -25.23 -11.86 -15.28
N LYS A 238 -24.26 -12.48 -14.60
CA LYS A 238 -23.67 -11.95 -13.37
C LYS A 238 -22.90 -10.64 -13.64
N ASP A 239 -22.42 -10.44 -14.87
CA ASP A 239 -21.69 -9.24 -15.34
C ASP A 239 -20.60 -8.80 -14.36
N ASP A 240 -19.84 -9.79 -13.89
CA ASP A 240 -18.84 -9.63 -12.85
C ASP A 240 -17.58 -8.99 -13.45
N MET A 241 -17.53 -7.66 -13.42
CA MET A 241 -16.43 -6.86 -13.98
C MET A 241 -15.08 -7.11 -13.29
N ASP A 242 -15.10 -7.78 -12.14
CA ASP A 242 -13.90 -8.19 -11.40
C ASP A 242 -13.30 -9.51 -11.95
N LYS A 243 -13.99 -10.20 -12.89
CA LYS A 243 -13.51 -11.41 -13.60
C LYS A 243 -13.59 -11.26 -15.14
N PRO A 244 -12.85 -10.31 -15.74
CA PRO A 244 -12.96 -9.98 -17.16
C PRO A 244 -12.61 -11.12 -18.12
N ARG A 245 -11.68 -12.03 -17.77
CA ARG A 245 -11.26 -13.14 -18.63
C ARG A 245 -12.33 -14.23 -18.68
N GLN A 246 -12.88 -14.62 -17.55
CA GLN A 246 -13.98 -15.58 -17.45
C GLN A 246 -15.21 -15.08 -18.22
N LEU A 247 -15.55 -13.80 -18.08
CA LEU A 247 -16.64 -13.17 -18.82
C LEU A 247 -16.35 -13.16 -20.34
N ALA A 248 -15.14 -12.76 -20.75
CA ALA A 248 -14.73 -12.73 -22.16
C ALA A 248 -14.76 -14.13 -22.80
N PHE A 249 -14.24 -15.15 -22.12
CA PHE A 249 -14.27 -16.53 -22.61
C PHE A 249 -15.68 -17.10 -22.68
N ALA A 250 -16.55 -16.77 -21.72
CA ALA A 250 -17.94 -17.22 -21.75
C ALA A 250 -18.71 -16.61 -22.94
N LEU A 251 -18.51 -15.31 -23.20
CA LEU A 251 -19.07 -14.61 -24.35
C LEU A 251 -18.54 -15.19 -25.67
N ALA A 252 -17.23 -15.42 -25.78
CA ALA A 252 -16.60 -16.00 -26.95
C ALA A 252 -17.10 -17.44 -27.22
N ALA A 253 -17.20 -18.27 -26.17
CA ALA A 253 -17.71 -19.63 -26.28
C ALA A 253 -19.17 -19.68 -26.75
N MET A 254 -20.05 -18.84 -26.17
CA MET A 254 -21.44 -18.74 -26.63
C MET A 254 -21.55 -18.23 -28.06
N TRP A 255 -20.72 -17.24 -28.44
CA TRP A 255 -20.70 -16.70 -29.79
C TRP A 255 -20.28 -17.74 -30.82
N MET A 256 -19.16 -18.44 -30.59
CA MET A 256 -18.66 -19.48 -31.50
C MET A 256 -19.65 -20.64 -31.68
N ARG A 257 -20.41 -21.00 -30.64
CA ARG A 257 -21.45 -22.05 -30.73
C ARG A 257 -22.64 -21.64 -31.60
N ARG A 258 -23.00 -20.36 -31.60
CA ARG A 258 -24.14 -19.84 -32.37
C ARG A 258 -23.77 -19.35 -33.77
N HIS A 259 -22.51 -18.98 -33.97
CA HIS A 259 -22.00 -18.41 -35.22
C HIS A 259 -20.68 -19.08 -35.65
N PRO A 260 -20.72 -20.37 -36.03
CA PRO A 260 -19.52 -21.14 -36.38
C PRO A 260 -18.79 -20.62 -37.63
N ASP A 261 -19.48 -19.86 -38.49
CA ASP A 261 -18.94 -19.31 -39.73
C ASP A 261 -18.24 -17.93 -39.54
N THR A 262 -18.26 -17.38 -38.33
CA THR A 262 -17.62 -16.09 -38.00
C THR A 262 -16.81 -16.21 -36.70
N PRO A 263 -15.59 -16.78 -36.77
CA PRO A 263 -14.71 -16.84 -35.61
C PRO A 263 -14.30 -15.43 -35.18
N ILE A 264 -14.18 -15.23 -33.87
CA ILE A 264 -13.60 -14.02 -33.30
C ILE A 264 -12.09 -14.22 -33.35
N ASP A 265 -11.39 -13.44 -34.19
CA ASP A 265 -9.93 -13.38 -34.15
C ASP A 265 -9.50 -12.61 -32.90
N GLY A 266 -8.64 -13.23 -32.09
CA GLY A 266 -7.99 -12.63 -30.91
C GLY A 266 -6.66 -11.99 -31.26
#